data_AF-A0A953B9X4-F1
#
_entry.id   AF-A0A953B9X4-F1
#
_cell.length_a   1.000
_cell.length_b   1.000
_cell.length_c   1.000
_cell.angle_alpha   90.00
_cell.angle_beta   90.00
_cell.angle_gamma   90.00
#
_symmetry.space_group_name_H-M   'P 1'
#
loop_
_entity.id
_entity.type
_entity.pdbx_description
1 polymer ?
#
loop_
_entity_poly.entity_id
_entity_poly.type
_entity_poly.pdbx_seq_one_letter_code
_entity_poly.pdbx_strand_id
1 'polypeptide(L)' 'MKLIVREYVTAEGINPFRRWLNALDVSVRARVQARIFRFETGDKASQRKDIGLAQRYWADYLEMMHHGKDE' A
#
# COMPACT_ATOMS: atom_id res chain seq x y z
N MET A 1 8.05 -17.11 -10.46
CA MET A 1 9.38 -16.83 -9.88
C MET A 1 9.15 -16.11 -8.56
N LYS A 2 9.68 -16.62 -7.45
CA LYS A 2 9.51 -16.01 -6.12
C LYS A 2 10.70 -15.09 -5.84
N LEU A 3 10.43 -13.81 -5.60
CA LEU A 3 11.46 -12.82 -5.29
C LEU A 3 11.46 -12.57 -3.77
N ILE A 4 12.64 -12.38 -3.19
CA ILE A 4 12.79 -12.00 -1.79
C ILE A 4 13.08 -10.50 -1.74
N VAL A 5 12.15 -9.72 -1.21
CA VAL A 5 12.39 -8.30 -0.93
C VAL A 5 13.05 -8.19 0.43
N ARG A 6 14.16 -7.44 0.49
CA ARG A 6 14.86 -7.14 1.75
C ARG A 6 14.79 -5.66 2.01
N GLU A 7 14.54 -5.30 3.25
CA GLU A 7 14.51 -3.92 3.68
C GLU A 7 15.90 -3.50 4.14
N TYR A 8 16.33 -2.32 3.72
CA TYR A 8 17.59 -1.74 4.15
C TYR A 8 17.48 -1.28 5.60
N VAL A 9 18.50 -1.63 6.39
CA VAL A 9 18.68 -1.21 7.77
C VAL A 9 20.02 -0.50 7.88
N THR A 10 20.04 0.70 8.48
CA THR A 10 21.27 1.47 8.69
C THR A 10 22.17 0.81 9.74
N ALA A 11 23.40 1.29 9.87
CA ALA A 11 24.33 0.79 10.91
C ALA A 11 23.77 0.99 12.33
N GLU A 12 22.92 2.00 12.52
CA GLU A 12 22.24 2.33 13.78
C GLU A 12 20.96 1.52 14.01
N GLY A 13 20.63 0.56 13.12
CA GLY A 13 19.44 -0.28 13.24
C GLY A 13 18.14 0.39 12.75
N ILE A 14 18.23 1.53 12.07
CA ILE A 14 17.06 2.25 11.57
C ILE A 14 16.62 1.63 10.24
N ASN A 15 15.33 1.40 10.07
CA ASN A 15 14.73 1.04 8.80
C ASN A 15 13.98 2.26 8.23
N PRO A 16 14.59 3.04 7.33
CA PRO A 16 13.99 4.27 6.81
C PRO A 16 12.68 4.00 6.06
N PHE A 17 12.61 2.88 5.34
CA PHE A 17 11.40 2.47 4.62
C PHE A 17 10.22 2.26 5.57
N ARG A 18 10.41 1.53 6.67
CA ARG A 18 9.36 1.31 7.68
C ARG A 18 8.96 2.59 8.40
N ARG A 19 9.92 3.46 8.71
CA ARG A 19 9.64 4.77 9.32
C ARG A 19 8.74 5.61 8.41
N TRP A 20 9.09 5.71 7.13
CA TRP A 20 8.27 6.41 6.14
C TRP A 20 6.90 5.77 5.98
N LEU A 21 6.85 4.44 5.80
CA LEU A 21 5.61 3.70 5.59
C LEU A 21 4.63 3.85 6.76
N ASN A 22 5.14 3.91 7.99
CA ASN A 22 4.35 4.11 9.21
C ASN A 22 3.84 5.55 9.40
N ALA A 23 4.43 6.52 8.71
CA ALA A 23 3.95 7.91 8.72
C ALA A 23 2.81 8.15 7.72
N LEU A 24 2.58 7.22 6.80
CA LEU A 24 1.49 7.32 5.83
C LEU A 24 0.14 6.98 6.46
N ASP A 25 -0.91 7.58 5.90
CA ASP A 25 -2.29 7.14 6.06
C ASP A 25 -2.41 5.61 5.83
N VAL A 26 -3.31 4.99 6.58
CA VAL A 26 -3.61 3.55 6.53
C VAL A 26 -3.94 3.10 5.10
N SER A 27 -4.73 3.88 4.35
CA SER A 27 -5.13 3.50 2.99
C SER A 27 -3.95 3.50 2.02
N VAL A 28 -3.05 4.49 2.12
CA VAL A 28 -1.84 4.56 1.27
C VAL A 28 -0.86 3.46 1.65
N ARG A 29 -0.67 3.22 2.95
CA ARG A 29 0.19 2.15 3.48
C ARG A 29 -0.21 0.78 2.92
N ALA A 30 -1.50 0.45 2.99
CA ALA A 30 -2.04 -0.81 2.49
C ALA A 30 -1.78 -0.99 0.98
N ARG A 31 -1.95 0.07 0.18
CA ARG A 31 -1.69 0.04 -1.27
C ARG A 31 -0.21 -0.20 -1.60
N VAL A 32 0.72 0.32 -0.80
CA VAL A 32 2.17 0.09 -0.99
C VAL A 32 2.53 -1.34 -0.60
N GLN A 33 2.05 -1.83 0.54
CA GLN A 33 2.32 -3.21 0.97
C GLN A 33 1.76 -4.24 -0.01
N ALA A 34 0.56 -4.04 -0.55
CA ALA A 34 -0.02 -4.91 -1.57
C ALA A 34 0.85 -4.99 -2.85
N ARG A 35 1.50 -3.87 -3.23
CA ARG A 35 2.43 -3.86 -4.38
C ARG A 35 3.70 -4.66 -4.11
N ILE A 36 4.26 -4.57 -2.91
CA ILE A 36 5.44 -5.35 -2.50
C ILE A 36 5.10 -6.84 -2.48
N PHE A 37 3.97 -7.19 -1.86
CA PHE A 37 3.50 -8.58 -1.82
C PHE A 37 3.30 -9.18 -3.23
N ARG A 38 2.71 -8.41 -4.17
CA ARG A 38 2.61 -8.82 -5.58
C ARG A 38 3.97 -9.05 -6.24
N PHE A 39 4.94 -8.19 -5.92
CA PHE A 39 6.30 -8.32 -6.47
C PHE A 39 7.00 -9.59 -5.97
N GLU A 40 6.87 -9.91 -4.67
CA GLU A 40 7.45 -11.11 -4.07
C GLU A 40 6.84 -12.41 -4.61
N THR A 41 5.53 -12.40 -4.83
CA THR A 41 4.78 -13.58 -5.28
C THR A 41 4.87 -13.79 -6.79
N GLY A 42 5.20 -12.76 -7.57
CA GLY A 42 5.36 -12.85 -9.03
C GLY A 42 4.06 -13.15 -9.78
N ASP A 43 2.90 -13.01 -9.13
CA ASP A 43 1.60 -13.33 -9.70
C ASP A 43 0.99 -12.13 -10.42
N LYS A 44 0.91 -12.21 -11.76
CA LYS A 44 0.24 -11.20 -12.58
C LYS A 44 -1.27 -11.40 -12.67
N ALA A 45 -1.80 -12.58 -12.32
CA ALA A 45 -3.23 -12.88 -12.45
C ALA A 45 -4.07 -12.14 -11.39
N SER A 46 -3.53 -11.90 -10.20
CA SER A 46 -4.17 -11.11 -9.12
C SER A 46 -4.17 -9.60 -9.37
N GLN A 47 -3.32 -9.08 -10.27
CA GLN A 47 -3.18 -7.64 -10.54
C GLN A 47 -4.52 -6.95 -10.86
N ARG A 48 -5.38 -7.62 -11.63
CA ARG A 48 -6.67 -7.08 -12.08
C ARG A 48 -7.68 -6.98 -10.95
N LYS A 49 -7.66 -7.92 -10.00
CA LYS A 49 -8.48 -7.87 -8.77
C LYS A 49 -8.03 -6.74 -7.85
N ASP A 50 -6.72 -6.55 -7.73
CA ASP A 50 -6.15 -5.51 -6.86
C ASP A 50 -6.36 -4.09 -7.39
N ILE A 51 -6.34 -3.90 -8.71
CA ILE A 51 -6.73 -2.63 -9.34
C ILE A 51 -8.19 -2.32 -8.99
N GLY A 52 -9.09 -3.30 -9.09
CA GLY A 52 -10.49 -3.13 -8.70
C GLY A 52 -10.65 -2.79 -7.22
N LEU A 53 -9.85 -3.40 -6.33
CA LEU A 53 -9.88 -3.09 -4.90
C LEU A 53 -9.37 -1.68 -4.59
N ALA A 54 -8.29 -1.24 -5.26
CA ALA A 54 -7.77 0.12 -5.12
C ALA A 54 -8.75 1.18 -5.63
N GLN A 55 -9.49 0.89 -6.71
CA GLN A 55 -10.55 1.76 -7.22
C GLN A 55 -11.70 1.88 -6.21
N ARG A 56 -12.12 0.78 -5.56
CA ARG A 56 -13.13 0.84 -4.50
C ARG A 56 -12.69 1.68 -3.32
N TYR A 57 -11.50 1.43 -2.77
CA TYR A 57 -10.97 2.26 -1.68
C TYR A 57 -10.84 3.73 -2.05
N TRP A 58 -10.60 4.05 -3.33
CA TRP A 58 -10.61 5.42 -3.80
C TRP A 58 -12.02 6.01 -3.83
N ALA A 59 -13.00 5.26 -4.31
CA ALA A 59 -14.41 5.68 -4.29
C ALA A 59 -14.91 5.90 -2.86
N ASP A 60 -14.66 4.95 -1.96
CA ASP A 60 -15.03 5.05 -0.54
C ASP A 60 -14.39 6.29 0.11
N TYR A 61 -13.12 6.56 -0.20
CA TYR A 61 -12.43 7.77 0.26
C TYR A 61 -13.07 9.06 -0.27
N LEU A 62 -13.42 9.11 -1.56
CA LEU A 62 -14.10 10.27 -2.13
C LEU A 62 -15.49 10.49 -1.52
N GLU A 63 -16.24 9.41 -1.26
CA GLU A 63 -17.54 9.49 -0.58
C GLU A 63 -17.39 10.04 0.84
N MET A 64 -16.41 9.56 1.61
CA MET A 64 -16.11 10.09 2.94
C MET A 64 -15.73 11.57 2.91
N MET A 65 -14.97 12.00 1.89
CA MET A 65 -14.57 13.41 1.72
C MET A 65 -15.71 14.31 1.22
N HIS A 66 -16.72 13.76 0.54
CA HIS A 66 -17.89 14.51 0.10
C HIS A 66 -18.92 14.70 1.22
N HIS A 67 -19.05 13.74 2.15
CA HIS A 67 -19.97 13.87 3.29
C HIS A 67 -19.55 14.90 4.35
N GLY A 68 -18.29 15.34 4.37
CA GLY A 68 -17.78 16.35 5.30
C GLY A 68 -18.00 17.82 4.88
N LYS A 69 -18.84 18.09 3.86
CA LYS A 69 -19.14 19.45 3.37
C LYS A 69 -20.56 19.95 3.65
N ASP A 70 -21.40 19.11 4.26
CA ASP A 70 -22.82 19.42 4.54
C ASP A 70 -23.15 19.57 6.05
N GLU A 71 -22.13 19.79 6.90
CA GLU A 71 -22.26 20.24 8.30
C GLU A 71 -21.61 21.62 8.48
#